data_AF-A0A920TK04-F1
#
_entry.id   AF-A0A920TK04-F1
#
_cell.length_a   1.000
_cell.length_b   1.000
_cell.length_c   1.000
_cell.angle_alpha   90.00
_cell.angle_beta   90.00
_cell.angle_gamma   90.00
#
_symmetry.space_group_name_H-M   'P 1'
#
loop_
_entity.id
_entity.type
_entity.pdbx_description
1 polymer ?
#
loop_
_entity_poly.entity_id
_entity_poly.type
_entity_poly.pdbx_seq_one_letter_code
_entity_poly.pdbx_strand_id
1 'polypeptide(L)'
;MFFLLLLNMIIIVEISREKMKRKIILLVAIATGIFSSCSDDNDTDQEFTKAYVTLQGSDKIAVIDVDRAKLIAEVDVNFINTGDRPHYVVIDEIHRNWYVTLISSGYVCKFDLDTDELLDSIFMVANRR
;
A
#
# COMPACT_ATOMS: atom_id res chain seq x y z
N MET A 1 44.79 -36.04 46.04
CA MET A 1 43.93 -34.95 46.53
C MET A 1 43.46 -34.00 45.42
N PHE A 2 44.26 -33.70 44.40
CA PHE A 2 43.86 -32.83 43.26
C PHE A 2 42.77 -33.41 42.33
N PHE A 3 42.71 -34.74 42.16
CA PHE A 3 41.75 -35.39 41.24
C PHE A 3 40.28 -35.26 41.69
N LEU A 4 40.02 -35.18 43.00
CA LEU A 4 38.68 -35.05 43.57
C LEU A 4 38.10 -33.64 43.39
N LEU A 5 38.95 -32.60 43.40
CA LEU A 5 38.53 -31.21 43.17
C LEU A 5 38.14 -30.97 41.70
N LEU A 6 38.86 -31.61 40.77
CA LEU A 6 38.59 -31.50 39.32
C LEU A 6 37.25 -32.17 38.94
N LEU A 7 36.93 -33.31 39.54
CA LEU A 7 35.67 -34.02 39.28
C LEU A 7 34.45 -33.23 39.79
N ASN A 8 34.56 -32.59 40.96
CA ASN A 8 33.49 -31.74 41.50
C ASN A 8 33.26 -30.48 40.63
N MET A 9 34.32 -29.89 40.07
CA MET A 9 34.19 -28.70 39.22
C MET A 9 33.49 -29.01 37.88
N ILE A 10 33.77 -30.18 37.29
CA ILE A 10 33.13 -30.62 36.04
C ILE A 10 31.63 -30.93 36.25
N ILE A 11 31.28 -31.63 37.34
CA ILE A 11 29.88 -31.97 37.65
C ILE A 11 29.04 -30.71 37.91
N ILE A 12 29.59 -29.69 38.60
CA ILE A 12 28.88 -28.43 38.87
C ILE A 12 28.60 -27.66 37.57
N VAL A 13 29.56 -27.64 36.64
CA VAL A 13 29.40 -26.99 35.33
C VAL A 13 28.35 -27.73 34.49
N GLU A 14 28.36 -29.07 34.46
CA GLU A 14 27.39 -29.87 33.71
C GLU A 14 25.96 -29.71 34.25
N ILE A 15 25.79 -29.75 35.58
CA ILE A 15 24.48 -29.54 36.26
C ILE A 15 23.95 -28.12 36.01
N SER A 16 24.83 -27.10 36.01
CA SER A 16 24.47 -25.72 35.68
C SER A 16 24.01 -25.59 34.22
N ARG A 17 24.71 -26.26 33.30
CA ARG A 17 24.40 -26.28 31.86
C ARG A 17 23.05 -26.95 31.59
N GLU A 18 22.73 -28.06 32.26
CA GLU A 18 21.44 -28.75 32.14
C GLU A 18 20.26 -27.97 32.77
N LYS A 19 20.47 -27.30 33.92
CA LYS A 19 19.45 -26.41 34.50
C LYS A 19 19.14 -25.21 33.61
N MET A 20 20.14 -24.63 32.93
CA MET A 20 19.96 -23.55 31.95
C MET A 20 19.16 -24.00 30.73
N LYS A 21 19.46 -25.18 30.15
CA LYS A 21 18.71 -25.72 29.01
C LYS A 21 17.23 -25.96 29.34
N ARG A 22 16.91 -26.50 30.51
CA ARG A 22 15.51 -26.75 30.92
C ARG A 22 14.71 -25.46 31.10
N LYS A 23 15.32 -24.39 31.65
CA LYS A 23 14.68 -23.06 31.75
C LYS A 23 14.50 -22.39 30.39
N ILE A 24 15.46 -22.54 29.47
CA ILE A 24 15.37 -22.01 28.10
C ILE A 24 14.29 -22.75 27.29
N ILE A 25 14.18 -24.08 27.40
CA ILE A 25 13.12 -24.86 26.73
C ILE A 25 11.72 -24.48 27.25
N LEU A 26 11.57 -24.24 28.56
CA LEU A 26 10.31 -23.77 29.16
C LEU A 26 9.93 -22.33 28.75
N LEU A 27 10.91 -21.45 28.50
CA LEU A 27 10.66 -20.08 28.00
C LEU A 27 10.32 -20.06 26.50
N VAL A 28 10.94 -20.93 25.70
CA VAL A 28 10.66 -21.04 24.26
C VAL A 28 9.25 -21.60 24.00
N ALA A 29 8.75 -22.53 24.84
CA ALA A 29 7.40 -23.08 24.70
C ALA A 29 6.27 -22.07 25.01
N ILE A 30 6.56 -20.99 25.76
CA ILE A 30 5.61 -19.91 26.07
C ILE A 30 5.69 -18.79 25.01
N ALA A 31 6.84 -18.64 24.34
CA ALA A 31 7.02 -17.69 23.24
C ALA A 31 6.44 -18.18 21.90
N THR A 32 6.23 -19.49 21.71
CA THR A 32 5.61 -20.04 20.49
C THR A 32 4.09 -20.22 20.59
N GLY A 33 3.47 -19.76 21.68
CA GLY A 33 2.04 -19.99 21.96
C GLY A 33 1.07 -18.85 21.63
N ILE A 34 1.55 -17.63 21.33
CA ILE A 34 0.68 -16.49 20.94
C ILE A 34 1.35 -15.61 19.87
N PHE A 35 1.97 -16.24 18.87
CA PHE A 35 2.30 -15.59 17.59
C PHE A 35 1.39 -16.06 16.45
N SER A 36 0.24 -16.65 16.78
CA SER A 36 -0.90 -16.79 15.87
C SER A 36 -2.04 -15.87 16.32
N SER A 37 -1.71 -14.59 16.49
CA SER A 37 -2.61 -13.57 15.96
C SER A 37 -2.08 -13.24 14.57
N CYS A 38 -2.23 -14.18 13.63
CA CYS A 38 -2.38 -13.73 12.26
C CYS A 38 -3.73 -13.01 12.27
N SER A 39 -3.69 -11.69 12.38
CA SER A 39 -4.75 -10.91 11.76
C SER A 39 -4.72 -11.35 10.31
N ASP A 40 -5.73 -12.12 9.95
CA ASP A 40 -6.03 -12.48 8.58
C ASP A 40 -6.48 -11.17 7.92
N ASP A 41 -5.55 -10.24 7.71
CA ASP A 41 -5.75 -9.08 6.85
C ASP A 41 -5.66 -9.61 5.41
N ASN A 42 -6.63 -10.46 5.08
CA ASN A 42 -6.97 -10.80 3.71
C ASN A 42 -7.72 -9.59 3.13
N ASP A 43 -7.00 -8.48 2.98
CA ASP A 43 -7.42 -7.28 2.23
C ASP A 43 -6.76 -7.31 0.85
N THR A 44 -6.74 -8.49 0.24
CA THR A 44 -6.51 -8.65 -1.19
C THR A 44 -7.87 -8.92 -1.82
N ASP A 45 -8.35 -7.94 -2.59
CA ASP A 45 -9.50 -8.01 -3.49
C ASP A 45 -10.90 -7.71 -2.89
N GLN A 46 -10.99 -6.89 -1.83
CA GLN A 46 -12.28 -6.23 -1.58
C GLN A 46 -12.51 -5.13 -2.63
N GLU A 47 -13.52 -5.33 -3.47
CA GLU A 47 -14.09 -4.28 -4.30
C GLU A 47 -14.53 -3.11 -3.41
N PHE A 48 -14.04 -1.91 -3.70
CA PHE A 48 -14.35 -0.69 -2.95
C PHE A 48 -14.82 0.39 -3.91
N THR A 49 -15.59 1.34 -3.39
CA THR A 49 -16.08 2.46 -4.19
C THR A 49 -14.97 3.49 -4.38
N LYS A 50 -14.52 3.69 -5.64
CA LYS A 50 -13.55 4.74 -6.02
C LYS A 50 -14.25 6.11 -6.13
N ALA A 51 -13.65 7.14 -5.56
CA ALA A 51 -13.92 8.54 -5.92
C ALA A 51 -12.68 9.20 -6.53
N TYR A 52 -12.89 9.95 -7.61
CA TYR A 52 -11.85 10.71 -8.30
C TYR A 52 -11.97 12.20 -7.96
N VAL A 53 -10.90 12.78 -7.42
CA VAL A 53 -10.87 14.19 -7.00
C VAL A 53 -9.76 14.92 -7.72
N THR A 54 -10.10 16.00 -8.42
CA THR A 54 -9.13 16.82 -9.15
C THR A 54 -8.29 17.67 -8.22
N LEU A 55 -6.97 17.50 -8.24
CA LEU A 55 -6.01 18.32 -7.50
C LEU A 55 -5.42 19.38 -8.44
N GLN A 56 -6.20 20.43 -8.70
CA GLN A 56 -5.88 21.45 -9.72
C GLN A 56 -4.53 22.16 -9.50
N GLY A 57 -4.09 22.27 -8.24
CA GLY A 57 -2.83 22.95 -7.89
C GLY A 57 -1.57 22.09 -8.05
N SER A 58 -1.72 20.77 -8.26
CA SER A 58 -0.61 19.83 -8.33
C SER A 58 -0.62 18.98 -9.60
N ASP A 59 -1.54 19.23 -10.52
CA ASP A 59 -1.73 18.46 -11.76
C ASP A 59 -1.88 16.94 -11.53
N LYS A 60 -2.68 16.59 -10.51
CA LYS A 60 -2.98 15.19 -10.18
C LYS A 60 -4.47 14.94 -9.98
N ILE A 61 -4.85 13.68 -10.01
CA ILE A 61 -6.15 13.17 -9.57
C ILE A 61 -5.93 12.26 -8.37
N ALA A 62 -6.58 12.55 -7.25
CA ALA A 62 -6.62 11.64 -6.10
C ALA A 62 -7.69 10.58 -6.34
N VAL A 63 -7.32 9.31 -6.13
CA VAL A 63 -8.24 8.16 -6.11
C VAL A 63 -8.46 7.77 -4.65
N ILE A 64 -9.70 7.86 -4.20
CA ILE A 64 -10.09 7.68 -2.80
C ILE A 64 -10.97 6.45 -2.66
N ASP A 65 -10.67 5.60 -1.68
CA ASP A 65 -11.56 4.57 -1.16
C ASP A 65 -12.62 5.29 -0.34
N VAL A 66 -13.84 5.37 -0.86
CA VAL A 66 -14.95 6.09 -0.20
C VAL A 66 -15.39 5.35 1.06
N ASP A 67 -15.38 4.02 1.03
CA ASP A 67 -15.88 3.18 2.12
C ASP A 67 -14.98 3.29 3.35
N ARG A 68 -13.67 3.46 3.13
CA ARG A 68 -12.65 3.58 4.19
C ARG A 68 -12.10 5.01 4.38
N ALA A 69 -12.57 5.97 3.58
CA ALA A 69 -12.09 7.35 3.54
C ALA A 69 -10.55 7.46 3.44
N LYS A 70 -9.94 6.65 2.56
CA LYS A 70 -8.49 6.53 2.43
C LYS A 70 -8.02 6.92 1.03
N LEU A 71 -6.94 7.69 0.93
CA LEU A 71 -6.24 7.90 -0.35
C LEU A 71 -5.59 6.59 -0.80
N ILE A 72 -5.93 6.12 -1.99
CA ILE A 72 -5.38 4.89 -2.58
C ILE A 72 -4.22 5.22 -3.50
N ALA A 73 -4.41 6.21 -4.38
CA ALA A 73 -3.46 6.56 -5.42
C ALA A 73 -3.56 8.04 -5.80
N GLU A 74 -2.51 8.54 -6.44
CA GLU A 74 -2.52 9.79 -7.16
C GLU A 74 -2.11 9.53 -8.61
N VAL A 75 -2.96 9.93 -9.55
CA VAL A 75 -2.70 9.84 -11.00
C VAL A 75 -2.14 11.17 -11.47
N ASP A 76 -0.95 11.14 -12.06
CA ASP A 76 -0.34 12.33 -12.68
C ASP A 76 -1.02 12.60 -14.03
N VAL A 77 -1.47 13.85 -14.23
CA VAL A 77 -2.11 14.28 -15.48
C VAL A 77 -1.31 15.35 -16.21
N ASN A 78 -0.07 15.61 -15.80
CA ASN A 78 0.85 16.58 -16.42
C ASN A 78 1.71 15.95 -17.52
N PHE A 79 1.09 15.50 -18.62
CA PHE A 79 1.82 14.74 -19.66
C PHE A 79 2.56 15.63 -20.68
N ILE A 80 2.26 16.93 -20.76
CA ILE A 80 2.99 17.88 -21.62
C ILE A 80 3.80 18.92 -20.83
N ASN A 81 3.87 18.79 -19.50
CA ASN A 81 4.64 19.67 -18.62
C ASN A 81 4.23 21.15 -18.70
N THR A 82 2.92 21.43 -18.83
CA THR A 82 2.39 22.80 -18.99
C THR A 82 1.59 23.34 -17.81
N GLY A 83 1.39 22.55 -16.76
CA GLY A 83 0.51 22.95 -15.66
C GLY A 83 -0.95 22.82 -16.09
N ASP A 84 -1.44 21.58 -16.11
CA ASP A 84 -2.63 21.16 -16.87
C ASP A 84 -3.96 21.46 -16.15
N ARG A 85 -3.92 21.60 -14.82
CA ARG A 85 -5.04 22.04 -13.98
C ARG A 85 -6.30 21.20 -14.22
N PRO A 86 -6.33 19.93 -13.77
CA PRO A 86 -7.54 19.12 -13.87
C PRO A 86 -8.71 19.79 -13.15
N HIS A 87 -9.92 19.67 -13.72
CA HIS A 87 -11.09 20.41 -13.20
C HIS A 87 -12.37 19.58 -13.10
N TYR A 88 -12.62 18.63 -14.00
CA TYR A 88 -13.85 17.84 -13.99
C TYR A 88 -13.60 16.42 -14.45
N VAL A 89 -14.16 15.45 -13.72
CA VAL A 89 -14.07 14.01 -14.00
C VAL A 89 -15.45 13.42 -14.27
N VAL A 90 -15.54 12.55 -15.27
CA VAL A 90 -16.74 11.75 -15.58
C VAL A 90 -16.34 10.28 -15.69
N ILE A 91 -17.21 9.39 -15.20
CA ILE A 91 -17.01 7.94 -15.24
C ILE A 91 -18.00 7.34 -16.25
N ASP A 92 -17.50 6.42 -17.07
CA ASP A 92 -18.24 5.55 -17.97
C ASP A 92 -18.04 4.10 -17.54
N GLU A 93 -18.96 3.60 -16.74
CA GLU A 93 -18.91 2.22 -16.22
C GLU A 93 -19.13 1.16 -17.30
N ILE A 94 -19.86 1.49 -18.37
CA ILE A 94 -20.19 0.54 -19.44
C ILE A 94 -18.93 0.19 -20.24
N HIS A 95 -18.13 1.21 -20.57
CA HIS A 95 -16.91 1.01 -21.34
C HIS A 95 -15.65 0.91 -20.48
N ARG A 96 -15.79 0.87 -19.15
CA ARG A 96 -14.68 0.83 -18.18
C ARG A 96 -13.66 1.95 -18.39
N ASN A 97 -14.14 3.19 -18.55
CA ASN A 97 -13.26 4.36 -18.70
C ASN A 97 -13.65 5.50 -17.77
N TRP A 98 -12.70 6.37 -17.45
CA TRP A 98 -13.00 7.69 -16.90
C TRP A 98 -12.29 8.78 -17.71
N TYR A 99 -12.83 9.99 -17.61
CA TYR A 99 -12.41 11.13 -18.42
C TYR A 99 -12.14 12.32 -17.52
N VAL A 100 -11.14 13.13 -17.86
CA VAL A 100 -10.86 14.40 -17.16
C VAL A 100 -10.59 15.54 -18.12
N THR A 101 -11.11 16.72 -17.78
CA THR A 101 -10.81 17.96 -18.50
C THR A 101 -9.63 18.68 -17.86
N LEU A 102 -8.66 19.07 -18.70
CA LEU A 102 -7.50 19.86 -18.33
C LEU A 102 -7.68 21.29 -18.87
N ILE A 103 -8.10 22.20 -17.99
CA ILE A 103 -8.60 23.51 -18.44
C ILE A 103 -7.49 24.49 -18.83
N SER A 104 -6.26 24.24 -18.39
CA SER A 104 -5.11 25.11 -18.71
C SER A 104 -4.48 24.69 -20.04
N SER A 105 -4.32 23.39 -20.26
CA SER A 105 -3.72 22.84 -21.48
C SER A 105 -4.72 22.58 -22.60
N GLY A 106 -6.02 22.57 -22.30
CA GLY A 106 -7.08 22.41 -23.29
C GLY A 106 -7.27 20.96 -23.74
N TYR A 107 -6.93 19.97 -22.91
CA TYR A 107 -7.09 18.55 -23.23
C TYR A 107 -8.30 17.93 -22.53
N VAL A 108 -8.86 16.90 -23.16
CA VAL A 108 -9.67 15.88 -22.49
C VAL A 108 -8.90 14.58 -22.55
N CYS A 109 -8.66 13.98 -21.40
CA CYS A 109 -7.94 12.71 -21.29
C CYS A 109 -8.89 11.58 -20.95
N LYS A 110 -8.60 10.40 -21.50
CA LYS A 110 -9.32 9.14 -21.29
C LYS A 110 -8.40 8.18 -20.57
N PHE A 111 -8.88 7.57 -19.51
CA PHE A 111 -8.17 6.60 -18.70
C PHE A 111 -8.96 5.30 -18.58
N ASP A 112 -8.24 4.20 -18.38
CA ASP A 112 -8.82 2.91 -18.00
C ASP A 112 -9.35 2.99 -16.56
N LEU A 113 -10.55 2.45 -16.31
CA LEU A 113 -11.20 2.53 -14.98
C LEU A 113 -10.63 1.52 -13.98
N ASP A 114 -10.07 0.43 -14.46
CA ASP A 114 -9.49 -0.62 -13.64
C ASP A 114 -8.06 -0.27 -13.24
N THR A 115 -7.24 0.11 -14.22
CA THR A 115 -5.79 0.32 -14.05
C THR A 115 -5.39 1.78 -13.81
N ASP A 116 -6.29 2.73 -14.05
CA ASP A 116 -6.01 4.16 -14.00
C ASP A 116 -4.90 4.61 -14.99
N GLU A 117 -4.64 3.80 -16.02
CA GLU A 117 -3.68 4.11 -17.09
C GLU A 117 -4.28 5.05 -18.13
N LEU A 118 -3.47 6.00 -18.61
CA LEU A 118 -3.86 6.91 -19.70
C LEU A 118 -4.00 6.12 -21.00
N LEU A 119 -5.19 6.13 -21.59
CA LEU A 119 -5.49 5.46 -22.85
C LEU A 119 -5.38 6.39 -24.06
N ASP A 120 -5.91 7.62 -23.93
CA ASP A 120 -5.92 8.60 -25.04
C ASP A 120 -6.10 10.04 -24.53
N SER A 121 -5.79 11.02 -25.38
CA SER A 121 -6.04 12.42 -25.11
C SER A 121 -6.42 13.18 -26.38
N ILE A 122 -7.35 14.12 -26.26
CA ILE A 122 -7.80 14.97 -27.36
C ILE A 122 -7.60 16.43 -26.99
N PHE A 123 -6.88 17.16 -27.84
CA PHE A 123 -6.75 18.62 -27.72
C PHE A 123 -8.02 19.31 -28.23
N MET A 124 -8.59 20.17 -27.40
CA MET A 124 -9.75 20.98 -27.73
C MET A 124 -9.32 22.36 -28.23
N VAL A 125 -9.48 22.60 -29.54
CA VAL A 125 -9.39 23.95 -30.10
C VAL A 125 -10.72 24.67 -29.87
N ALA A 126 -10.69 25.75 -29.09
CA ALA A 126 -11.82 26.68 -29.05
C ALA A 126 -11.91 27.41 -30.39
N ASN A 127 -12.88 27.04 -31.23
CA ASN A 127 -13.13 27.73 -32.48
C ASN A 127 -13.69 29.13 -32.17
N ARG A 128 -12.86 30.17 -32.25
CA ARG A 128 -13.34 31.56 -32.20
C ARG A 128 -14.07 31.83 -33.51
N ARG A 129 -15.40 31.84 -33.46
CA ARG A 129 -16.23 32.40 -34.53
C ARG A 129 -16.03 33.91 -34.63
#